data_AF-A0A8T0EXJ7-F1
#
_entry.id   AF-A0A8T0EXJ7-F1
#
_cell.length_a   1.000
_cell.length_b   1.000
_cell.length_c   1.000
_cell.angle_alpha   90.00
_cell.angle_beta   90.00
_cell.angle_gamma   90.00
#
_symmetry.space_group_name_H-M   'P 1'
#
loop_
_entity.id
_entity.type
_entity.pdbx_description
1 polymer ?
#
loop_
_entity_poly.entity_id
_entity_poly.type
_entity_poly.pdbx_seq_one_letter_code
_entity_poly.pdbx_strand_id
1 'polypeptide(L)'
;MERASLQGIPCEISVTKQPIVFVYEDADLHSAADGILGILQHSDTRSERSGCRVFVQASIQKKFLQILEEKFSKLSVGFNLQQIDLTCTVTKEQKEQLVKDVEEAKSQGFKVVEGPEVNVEKGQFRATLLENLPLTSTLYREVAGGPIVITTTFRTVKESISMFNYNKLGCDVSIWSERLTLALEVANQLRAGTVWINSQNIFDACAVYGGAGLGSGSLEGGKEAFLRHLNVGVSEIKKYDKAEAEQEIELYGKDLLSGNSIKNNPEIRLSFDLHIGGSYKKPSENTYLIVSDAKKVPYAYIANGTSSDLTAAISSACDIQPKWENQSKYKLSDILRKVATTLTKRKEEFAVLLQTHGEKKCSMF
;
A
#
# COMPACT_ATOMS: atom_id res chain seq x y z
N MET A 1 -8.01 -0.39 -16.96
CA MET A 1 -8.55 -0.19 -15.59
C MET A 1 -9.87 0.54 -15.60
N GLU A 2 -9.94 1.76 -16.13
CA GLU A 2 -11.18 2.56 -16.16
C GLU A 2 -12.38 1.80 -16.75
N ARG A 3 -12.19 1.11 -17.88
CA ARG A 3 -13.23 0.25 -18.48
C ARG A 3 -13.70 -0.89 -17.57
N ALA A 4 -12.78 -1.53 -16.83
CA ALA A 4 -13.12 -2.58 -15.88
C ALA A 4 -13.91 -2.03 -14.69
N SER A 5 -13.50 -0.87 -14.16
CA SER A 5 -14.20 -0.14 -13.10
C SER A 5 -15.63 0.22 -13.49
N LEU A 6 -15.82 0.81 -14.67
CA LEU A 6 -17.15 1.17 -15.19
C LEU A 6 -18.08 -0.04 -15.42
N GLN A 7 -17.50 -1.21 -15.67
CA GLN A 7 -18.25 -2.45 -15.89
C GLN A 7 -18.43 -3.27 -14.62
N GLY A 8 -17.91 -2.79 -13.47
CA GLY A 8 -17.94 -3.54 -12.21
C GLY A 8 -17.17 -4.86 -12.27
N ILE A 9 -16.19 -4.97 -13.18
CA ILE A 9 -15.38 -6.18 -13.32
C ILE A 9 -14.33 -6.16 -12.20
N PRO A 10 -14.30 -7.19 -11.32
CA PRO A 10 -13.24 -7.30 -10.32
C PRO A 10 -11.87 -7.32 -10.99
N CYS A 11 -10.95 -6.49 -10.50
CA CYS A 11 -9.58 -6.46 -10.98
C CYS A 11 -8.61 -6.55 -9.81
N GLU A 12 -7.57 -7.37 -9.98
CA GLU A 12 -6.43 -7.43 -9.09
C GLU A 12 -5.19 -6.92 -9.83
N ILE A 13 -4.38 -6.12 -9.15
CA ILE A 13 -3.19 -5.51 -9.73
C ILE A 13 -2.04 -5.69 -8.75
N SER A 14 -1.04 -6.44 -9.19
CA SER A 14 0.22 -6.61 -8.48
C SER A 14 1.20 -5.55 -8.98
N VAL A 15 1.39 -4.50 -8.17
CA VAL A 15 2.39 -3.45 -8.44
C VAL A 15 3.51 -3.59 -7.43
N THR A 16 4.42 -4.52 -7.69
CA THR A 16 5.54 -4.83 -6.79
C THR A 16 6.86 -4.48 -7.47
N LYS A 17 7.69 -3.67 -6.81
CA LYS A 17 9.09 -3.44 -7.20
C LYS A 17 10.00 -4.54 -6.67
N GLN A 18 11.27 -4.45 -7.03
CA GLN A 18 12.39 -5.22 -6.46
C GLN A 18 12.25 -5.39 -4.93
N PRO A 19 12.54 -6.59 -4.40
CA PRO A 19 12.54 -6.86 -2.97
C PRO A 19 13.54 -5.96 -2.22
N ILE A 20 13.21 -5.68 -0.97
CA ILE A 20 14.09 -4.95 -0.05
C ILE A 20 14.70 -5.92 0.95
N VAL A 21 15.98 -5.75 1.26
CA VAL A 21 16.69 -6.57 2.25
C VAL A 21 17.28 -5.64 3.31
N PHE A 22 17.01 -5.87 4.59
CA PHE A 22 17.67 -5.20 5.70
C PHE A 22 18.67 -6.14 6.37
N VAL A 23 19.90 -5.69 6.54
CA VAL A 23 20.97 -6.42 7.24
C VAL A 23 21.40 -5.61 8.46
N TYR A 24 21.07 -6.13 9.64
CA TYR A 24 21.43 -5.53 10.93
C TYR A 24 22.82 -5.96 11.38
N GLU A 25 23.39 -5.22 12.32
CA GLU A 25 24.77 -5.39 12.78
C GLU A 25 25.07 -6.73 13.43
N ASP A 26 24.04 -7.40 13.93
CA ASP A 26 24.08 -8.70 14.59
C ASP A 26 23.64 -9.85 13.68
N ALA A 27 23.47 -9.61 12.38
CA ALA A 27 23.12 -10.65 11.42
C ALA A 27 24.31 -11.60 11.15
N ASP A 28 23.99 -12.85 10.79
CA ASP A 28 24.93 -13.69 10.05
C ASP A 28 25.18 -13.08 8.65
N LEU A 29 26.32 -12.42 8.52
CA LEU A 29 26.72 -11.70 7.31
C LEU A 29 26.92 -12.63 6.11
N HIS A 30 27.38 -13.86 6.31
CA HIS A 30 27.60 -14.78 5.20
C HIS A 30 26.27 -15.32 4.68
N SER A 31 25.39 -15.75 5.59
CA SER A 31 24.05 -16.21 5.23
C SER A 31 23.22 -15.10 4.59
N ALA A 32 23.31 -13.87 5.09
CA ALA A 32 22.64 -12.71 4.48
C ALA A 32 23.15 -12.42 3.06
N ALA A 33 24.47 -12.52 2.83
CA ALA A 33 25.05 -12.33 1.50
C ALA A 33 24.64 -13.45 0.53
N ASP A 34 24.66 -14.72 0.98
CA ASP A 34 24.15 -15.85 0.18
C ASP A 34 22.68 -15.69 -0.14
N GLY A 35 21.92 -15.13 0.80
CA GLY A 35 20.52 -14.85 0.59
C GLY A 35 20.23 -13.81 -0.48
N ILE A 36 20.98 -12.70 -0.47
CA ILE A 36 20.92 -11.66 -1.51
C ILE A 36 21.26 -12.23 -2.89
N LEU A 37 22.28 -13.08 -2.97
CA LEU A 37 22.62 -13.79 -4.21
C LEU A 37 21.50 -14.73 -4.65
N GLY A 38 20.88 -15.43 -3.70
CA GLY A 38 19.71 -16.25 -3.94
C GLY A 38 18.55 -15.49 -4.59
N ILE A 39 18.36 -14.20 -4.29
CA ILE A 39 17.36 -13.37 -4.97
C ILE A 39 17.65 -13.27 -6.46
N LEU A 40 18.91 -13.00 -6.83
CA LEU A 40 19.31 -12.89 -8.23
C LEU A 40 19.15 -14.23 -8.95
N GLN A 41 19.60 -15.32 -8.33
CA GLN A 41 19.57 -16.67 -8.90
C GLN A 41 18.14 -17.15 -9.23
N HIS A 42 17.17 -16.77 -8.41
CA HIS A 42 15.78 -17.20 -8.55
C HIS A 42 14.88 -16.15 -9.23
N SER A 43 15.48 -15.09 -9.78
CA SER A 43 14.75 -14.04 -10.50
C SER A 43 14.86 -14.20 -12.01
N ASP A 44 13.75 -14.06 -12.74
CA ASP A 44 13.83 -13.81 -14.18
C ASP A 44 14.39 -12.40 -14.36
N THR A 45 15.59 -12.29 -14.92
CA THR A 45 16.27 -11.01 -15.10
C THR A 45 15.56 -10.05 -16.04
N ARG A 46 14.54 -10.52 -16.78
CA ARG A 46 13.64 -9.67 -17.58
C ARG A 46 12.50 -9.07 -16.76
N SER A 47 12.22 -9.62 -15.58
CA SER A 47 11.20 -9.12 -14.67
C SER A 47 11.65 -7.85 -13.97
N GLU A 48 10.71 -6.92 -13.75
CA GLU A 48 10.96 -5.72 -12.93
C GLU A 48 11.20 -6.04 -11.45
N ARG A 49 10.88 -7.26 -11.01
CA ARG A 49 11.21 -7.77 -9.67
C ARG A 49 12.66 -8.27 -9.55
N SER A 50 13.40 -8.39 -10.66
CA SER A 50 14.79 -8.81 -10.65
C SER A 50 15.70 -7.78 -10.00
N GLY A 51 16.70 -8.25 -9.26
CA GLY A 51 17.56 -7.40 -8.45
C GLY A 51 16.99 -7.16 -7.06
N CYS A 52 17.72 -6.44 -6.22
CA CYS A 52 17.22 -6.07 -4.89
C CYS A 52 17.86 -4.78 -4.37
N ARG A 53 17.20 -4.18 -3.38
CA ARG A 53 17.71 -3.03 -2.63
C ARG A 53 18.10 -3.49 -1.24
N VAL A 54 19.38 -3.39 -0.92
CA VAL A 54 19.97 -3.86 0.33
C VAL A 54 20.30 -2.67 1.21
N PHE A 55 19.71 -2.64 2.40
CA PHE A 55 19.97 -1.68 3.44
C PHE A 55 20.88 -2.34 4.48
N VAL A 56 22.06 -1.78 4.68
CA VAL A 56 23.08 -2.35 5.58
C VAL A 56 23.30 -1.41 6.75
N GLN A 57 23.31 -1.93 7.98
CA GLN A 57 23.58 -1.10 9.14
C GLN A 57 25.02 -0.56 9.08
N ALA A 58 25.19 0.74 9.30
CA ALA A 58 26.44 1.45 9.07
C ALA A 58 27.65 0.86 9.83
N SER A 59 27.42 0.25 11.00
CA SER A 59 28.46 -0.40 11.82
C SER A 59 29.12 -1.60 11.14
N ILE A 60 28.41 -2.31 10.25
CA ILE A 60 28.92 -3.51 9.56
C ILE A 60 29.17 -3.29 8.07
N GLN A 61 28.79 -2.14 7.50
CA GLN A 61 28.83 -1.86 6.06
C GLN A 61 30.12 -2.33 5.39
N LYS A 62 31.29 -1.88 5.88
CA LYS A 62 32.58 -2.19 5.26
C LYS A 62 32.83 -3.70 5.19
N LYS A 63 32.58 -4.42 6.29
CA LYS A 63 32.80 -5.87 6.37
C LYS A 63 31.82 -6.62 5.47
N PHE A 64 30.55 -6.20 5.49
CA PHE A 64 29.50 -6.86 4.72
C PHE A 64 29.68 -6.66 3.22
N LEU A 65 30.01 -5.45 2.76
CA LEU A 65 30.28 -5.18 1.35
C LEU A 65 31.44 -6.03 0.83
N GLN A 66 32.54 -6.17 1.59
CA GLN A 66 33.64 -7.06 1.21
C GLN A 66 33.18 -8.51 1.00
N ILE A 67 32.40 -9.07 1.92
CA ILE A 67 31.84 -10.42 1.80
C ILE A 67 30.94 -10.53 0.56
N LEU A 68 30.09 -9.52 0.35
CA LEU A 68 29.16 -9.50 -0.78
C LEU A 68 29.93 -9.43 -2.11
N GLU A 69 30.91 -8.54 -2.24
CA GLU A 69 31.80 -8.42 -3.42
C GLU A 69 32.51 -9.74 -3.73
N GLU A 70 33.11 -10.37 -2.71
CA GLU A 70 33.80 -11.65 -2.87
C GLU A 70 32.87 -12.74 -3.40
N LYS A 71 31.65 -12.85 -2.86
CA LYS A 71 30.69 -13.86 -3.34
C LYS A 71 30.15 -13.50 -4.72
N PHE A 72 29.91 -12.21 -4.99
CA PHE A 72 29.43 -11.72 -6.28
C PHE A 72 30.42 -12.03 -7.41
N SER A 73 31.72 -11.91 -7.15
CA SER A 73 32.79 -12.23 -8.12
C SER A 73 32.89 -13.72 -8.47
N LYS A 74 32.36 -14.60 -7.61
CA LYS A 74 32.42 -16.07 -7.77
C LYS A 74 31.19 -16.65 -8.45
N LEU A 75 30.20 -15.83 -8.79
CA LEU A 75 29.02 -16.28 -9.50
C LEU A 75 29.41 -16.90 -10.85
N SER A 76 28.66 -17.90 -11.30
CA SER A 76 28.79 -18.46 -12.64
C SER A 76 27.64 -17.98 -13.53
N VAL A 77 27.97 -17.42 -14.69
CA VAL A 77 26.97 -16.91 -15.65
C VAL A 77 26.98 -17.76 -16.92
N GLY A 78 25.81 -18.18 -17.40
CA GLY A 78 25.72 -18.97 -18.63
C GLY A 78 24.29 -19.20 -19.14
N PHE A 79 24.07 -20.31 -19.85
CA PHE A 79 22.74 -20.72 -20.34
C PHE A 79 22.25 -22.01 -19.66
N ASN A 80 20.92 -22.18 -19.58
CA ASN A 80 20.13 -23.16 -18.82
C ASN A 80 20.47 -24.66 -18.95
N LEU A 81 21.52 -25.04 -19.68
CA LEU A 81 21.95 -26.44 -19.84
C LEU A 81 23.22 -26.80 -19.07
N GLN A 82 23.84 -25.83 -18.38
CA GLN A 82 25.01 -26.04 -17.52
C GLN A 82 24.63 -25.76 -16.06
N GLN A 83 25.44 -26.27 -15.11
CA GLN A 83 25.30 -25.90 -13.70
C GLN A 83 25.83 -24.47 -13.53
N ILE A 84 24.94 -23.49 -13.62
CA ILE A 84 25.23 -22.06 -13.57
C ILE A 84 24.40 -21.39 -12.48
N ASP A 85 24.88 -20.29 -11.94
CA ASP A 85 24.16 -19.49 -10.94
C ASP A 85 23.18 -18.52 -11.59
N LEU A 86 23.57 -17.89 -12.70
CA LEU A 86 22.79 -16.82 -13.33
C LEU A 86 22.74 -16.94 -14.85
N THR A 87 21.58 -16.65 -15.43
CA THR A 87 21.43 -16.53 -16.89
C THR A 87 21.71 -15.13 -17.40
N CYS A 88 21.40 -14.11 -16.58
CA CYS A 88 21.66 -12.69 -16.86
C CYS A 88 21.05 -12.16 -18.18
N THR A 89 20.00 -12.79 -18.71
CA THR A 89 19.38 -12.39 -19.97
C THR A 89 18.39 -11.26 -19.77
N VAL A 90 18.55 -10.16 -20.50
CA VAL A 90 17.67 -8.97 -20.41
C VAL A 90 17.10 -8.63 -21.79
N THR A 91 16.02 -7.84 -21.85
CA THR A 91 15.54 -7.31 -23.14
C THR A 91 16.52 -6.28 -23.69
N LYS A 92 16.40 -5.94 -24.99
CA LYS A 92 17.27 -4.95 -25.62
C LYS A 92 17.09 -3.57 -24.97
N GLU A 93 15.84 -3.16 -24.75
CA GLU A 93 15.49 -1.88 -24.13
C GLU A 93 16.01 -1.81 -22.69
N GLN A 94 15.84 -2.90 -21.93
CA GLN A 94 16.38 -3.00 -20.57
C GLN A 94 17.91 -2.89 -20.59
N LYS A 95 18.59 -3.61 -21.48
CA LYS A 95 20.05 -3.57 -21.59
C LYS A 95 20.57 -2.17 -21.87
N GLU A 96 19.96 -1.45 -22.81
CA GLU A 96 20.34 -0.06 -23.14
C GLU A 96 20.17 0.87 -21.93
N GLN A 97 19.09 0.70 -21.15
CA GLN A 97 18.88 1.48 -19.93
C GLN A 97 19.88 1.12 -18.83
N LEU A 98 20.09 -0.17 -18.56
CA LEU A 98 21.02 -0.64 -17.52
C LEU A 98 22.47 -0.19 -17.78
N VAL A 99 22.89 -0.16 -19.05
CA VAL A 99 24.20 0.39 -19.43
C VAL A 99 24.28 1.88 -19.08
N LYS A 100 23.25 2.67 -19.39
CA LYS A 100 23.21 4.10 -19.02
C LYS A 100 23.24 4.29 -17.50
N ASP A 101 22.47 3.50 -16.77
CA ASP A 101 22.40 3.56 -15.30
C ASP A 101 23.77 3.28 -14.66
N VAL A 102 24.50 2.29 -15.17
CA VAL A 102 25.85 1.94 -14.68
C VAL A 102 26.87 3.03 -15.01
N GLU A 103 26.83 3.58 -16.22
CA GLU A 103 27.73 4.67 -16.60
C GLU A 103 27.42 5.97 -15.85
N GLU A 104 26.14 6.27 -15.59
CA GLU A 104 25.72 7.36 -14.71
C GLU A 104 26.30 7.16 -13.30
N ALA A 105 26.17 5.96 -12.73
CA ALA A 105 26.72 5.65 -11.41
C ALA A 105 28.23 5.88 -11.33
N LYS A 106 28.98 5.41 -12.34
CA LYS A 106 30.44 5.64 -12.45
C LYS A 106 30.76 7.13 -12.56
N SER A 107 30.01 7.87 -13.38
CA SER A 107 30.22 9.31 -13.57
C SER A 107 29.96 10.14 -12.30
N GLN A 108 29.03 9.69 -11.46
CA GLN A 108 28.72 10.31 -10.17
C GLN A 108 29.71 9.90 -9.06
N GLY A 109 30.71 9.05 -9.38
CA GLY A 109 31.74 8.60 -8.46
C GLY A 109 31.30 7.49 -7.50
N PHE A 110 30.16 6.83 -7.78
CA PHE A 110 29.74 5.66 -7.01
C PHE A 110 30.62 4.46 -7.35
N LYS A 111 30.85 3.62 -6.34
CA LYS A 111 31.59 2.37 -6.55
C LYS A 111 30.66 1.36 -7.20
N VAL A 112 31.10 0.87 -8.36
CA VAL A 112 30.41 -0.13 -9.17
C VAL A 112 31.25 -1.39 -9.18
N VAL A 113 30.64 -2.50 -8.75
CA VAL A 113 31.26 -3.82 -8.74
C VAL A 113 30.58 -4.66 -9.79
N GLU A 114 31.33 -4.95 -10.82
CA GLU A 114 30.90 -5.73 -11.97
C GLU A 114 31.24 -7.20 -11.73
N GLY A 115 30.25 -8.08 -11.90
CA GLY A 115 30.41 -9.52 -11.74
C GLY A 115 31.19 -10.19 -12.88
N PRO A 116 31.04 -11.51 -13.04
CA PRO A 116 31.74 -12.29 -14.07
C PRO A 116 31.50 -11.81 -15.50
N GLU A 117 32.37 -12.21 -16.43
CA GLU A 117 32.15 -11.95 -17.85
C GLU A 117 30.89 -12.63 -18.38
N VAL A 118 30.21 -11.96 -19.31
CA VAL A 118 28.96 -12.42 -19.91
C VAL A 118 29.02 -12.32 -21.42
N ASN A 119 28.21 -13.12 -22.11
CA ASN A 119 28.09 -13.04 -23.56
C ASN A 119 27.09 -11.93 -23.94
N VAL A 120 27.65 -10.74 -24.14
CA VAL A 120 26.90 -9.52 -24.52
C VAL A 120 26.13 -9.71 -25.83
N GLU A 121 26.67 -10.45 -26.80
CA GLU A 121 26.04 -10.72 -28.10
C GLU A 121 24.78 -11.57 -27.96
N LYS A 122 24.74 -12.46 -26.97
CA LYS A 122 23.56 -13.28 -26.64
C LYS A 122 22.56 -12.57 -25.72
N GLY A 123 22.62 -11.25 -25.62
CA GLY A 123 21.66 -10.45 -24.84
C GLY A 123 21.84 -10.55 -23.32
N GLN A 124 23.02 -11.00 -22.84
CA GLN A 124 23.31 -11.00 -21.41
C GLN A 124 23.79 -9.62 -20.95
N PHE A 125 23.47 -9.29 -19.70
CA PHE A 125 23.96 -8.12 -18.99
C PHE A 125 24.70 -8.56 -17.72
N ARG A 126 25.85 -7.95 -17.45
CA ARG A 126 26.68 -8.35 -16.31
C ARG A 126 25.93 -8.08 -15.00
N ALA A 127 25.96 -9.02 -14.06
CA ALA A 127 25.45 -8.73 -12.73
C ALA A 127 26.25 -7.58 -12.14
N THR A 128 25.57 -6.57 -11.56
CA THR A 128 26.23 -5.36 -11.08
C THR A 128 25.77 -4.99 -9.67
N LEU A 129 26.73 -4.73 -8.79
CA LEU A 129 26.51 -4.21 -7.46
C LEU A 129 26.85 -2.71 -7.44
N LEU A 130 25.88 -1.88 -7.09
CA LEU A 130 26.02 -0.44 -6.92
C LEU A 130 26.13 -0.12 -5.43
N GLU A 131 27.27 0.41 -5.01
CA GLU A 131 27.55 0.61 -3.59
C GLU A 131 27.18 1.99 -3.06
N ASN A 132 26.50 2.00 -1.90
CA ASN A 132 26.26 3.19 -1.08
C ASN A 132 25.51 4.32 -1.79
N LEU A 133 24.45 3.98 -2.53
CA LEU A 133 23.62 4.97 -3.21
C LEU A 133 22.70 5.68 -2.20
N PRO A 134 22.58 7.02 -2.27
CA PRO A 134 21.61 7.75 -1.45
C PRO A 134 20.19 7.53 -1.96
N LEU A 135 19.21 7.56 -1.04
CA LEU A 135 17.78 7.37 -1.37
C LEU A 135 17.22 8.43 -2.34
N THR A 136 17.87 9.60 -2.41
CA THR A 136 17.53 10.68 -3.33
C THR A 136 18.04 10.44 -4.76
N SER A 137 18.95 9.48 -4.96
CA SER A 137 19.48 9.14 -6.27
C SER A 137 18.36 8.69 -7.21
N THR A 138 18.43 9.15 -8.46
CA THR A 138 17.54 8.68 -9.53
C THR A 138 17.72 7.19 -9.75
N LEU A 139 18.96 6.70 -9.73
CA LEU A 139 19.29 5.27 -9.83
C LEU A 139 18.59 4.43 -8.77
N TYR A 140 18.52 4.90 -7.53
CA TYR A 140 17.80 4.20 -6.47
C TYR A 140 16.28 4.09 -6.76
N ARG A 141 15.68 5.15 -7.33
CA ARG A 141 14.23 5.26 -7.54
C ARG A 141 13.74 4.58 -8.82
N GLU A 142 14.54 4.65 -9.89
CA GLU A 142 14.12 4.37 -11.26
C GLU A 142 14.69 3.09 -11.86
N VAL A 143 15.77 2.52 -11.31
CA VAL A 143 16.27 1.21 -11.80
C VAL A 143 15.18 0.16 -11.65
N ALA A 144 14.76 -0.39 -12.80
CA ALA A 144 13.51 -1.14 -12.95
C ALA A 144 13.72 -2.62 -13.35
N GLY A 145 14.83 -3.25 -12.94
CA GLY A 145 15.04 -4.69 -13.15
C GLY A 145 16.48 -5.04 -13.52
N GLY A 146 16.66 -6.27 -14.01
CA GLY A 146 17.99 -6.81 -14.34
C GLY A 146 18.77 -7.33 -13.12
N PRO A 147 19.95 -7.92 -13.33
CA PRO A 147 20.78 -8.48 -12.26
C PRO A 147 21.55 -7.40 -11.49
N ILE A 148 20.86 -6.34 -11.02
CA ILE A 148 21.45 -5.23 -10.26
C ILE A 148 21.09 -5.33 -8.78
N VAL A 149 22.11 -5.21 -7.92
CA VAL A 149 21.95 -5.04 -6.47
C VAL A 149 22.36 -3.61 -6.12
N ILE A 150 21.49 -2.90 -5.40
CA ILE A 150 21.78 -1.55 -4.91
C ILE A 150 21.94 -1.62 -3.40
N THR A 151 23.07 -1.15 -2.87
CA THR A 151 23.24 -1.04 -1.42
C THR A 151 23.10 0.41 -0.96
N THR A 152 22.53 0.55 0.23
CA THR A 152 22.44 1.82 0.97
C THR A 152 22.64 1.53 2.45
N THR A 153 22.82 2.57 3.26
CA THR A 153 23.05 2.42 4.70
C THR A 153 21.98 3.05 5.56
N PHE A 154 21.84 2.52 6.76
CA PHE A 154 21.07 3.11 7.85
C PHE A 154 21.86 2.98 9.15
N ARG A 155 21.56 3.79 10.16
CA ARG A 155 22.23 3.80 11.46
C ARG A 155 21.40 3.17 12.56
N THR A 156 20.08 3.37 12.53
CA THR A 156 19.19 2.95 13.62
C THR A 156 17.99 2.15 13.13
N VAL A 157 17.40 1.36 14.03
CA VAL A 157 16.17 0.59 13.77
C VAL A 157 14.99 1.49 13.39
N LYS A 158 14.88 2.68 13.99
CA LYS A 158 13.82 3.64 13.63
C LYS A 158 13.99 4.19 12.22
N GLU A 159 15.25 4.41 11.84
CA GLU A 159 15.60 4.87 10.50
C GLU A 159 15.29 3.80 9.45
N SER A 160 15.63 2.53 9.68
CA SER A 160 15.30 1.45 8.74
C SER A 160 13.78 1.30 8.52
N ILE A 161 12.98 1.34 9.58
CA ILE A 161 11.51 1.31 9.49
C ILE A 161 11.00 2.51 8.69
N SER A 162 11.52 3.72 8.97
CA SER A 162 11.10 4.94 8.27
C SER A 162 11.49 4.93 6.80
N MET A 163 12.68 4.43 6.48
CA MET A 163 13.16 4.28 5.10
C MET A 163 12.31 3.29 4.31
N PHE A 164 11.94 2.15 4.92
CA PHE A 164 11.06 1.18 4.27
C PHE A 164 9.66 1.76 4.03
N ASN A 165 9.04 2.33 5.07
CA ASN A 165 7.68 2.86 5.01
C ASN A 165 7.54 4.12 4.15
N TYR A 166 8.65 4.79 3.81
CA TYR A 166 8.66 5.86 2.81
C TYR A 166 8.40 5.34 1.39
N ASN A 167 8.68 4.05 1.13
CA ASN A 167 8.32 3.42 -0.12
C ASN A 167 6.78 3.31 -0.23
N LYS A 168 6.22 3.89 -1.30
CA LYS A 168 4.76 3.87 -1.55
C LYS A 168 4.25 2.49 -2.01
N LEU A 169 5.16 1.66 -2.50
CA LEU A 169 4.90 0.30 -2.96
C LEU A 169 5.40 -0.62 -1.85
N GLY A 170 4.49 -1.11 -1.00
CA GLY A 170 4.85 -2.03 0.08
C GLY A 170 5.23 -3.39 -0.49
N CYS A 171 6.49 -3.52 -0.92
CA CYS A 171 7.04 -4.74 -1.49
C CYS A 171 7.41 -5.76 -0.42
N ASP A 172 7.82 -6.94 -0.85
CA ASP A 172 8.36 -7.96 0.06
C ASP A 172 9.68 -7.49 0.66
N VAL A 173 9.90 -7.86 1.92
CA VAL A 173 11.09 -7.49 2.67
C VAL A 173 11.71 -8.69 3.37
N SER A 174 13.03 -8.78 3.30
CA SER A 174 13.83 -9.72 4.07
C SER A 174 14.57 -8.97 5.18
N ILE A 175 14.55 -9.51 6.40
CA ILE A 175 15.19 -8.95 7.58
C ILE A 175 16.22 -9.97 8.08
N TRP A 176 17.49 -9.57 8.12
CA TRP A 176 18.59 -10.37 8.63
C TRP A 176 19.07 -9.82 9.97
N SER A 177 18.95 -10.63 11.03
CA SER A 177 19.39 -10.34 12.40
C SER A 177 19.33 -11.61 13.26
N GLU A 178 20.34 -11.88 14.08
CA GLU A 178 20.30 -12.98 15.06
C GLU A 178 19.40 -12.66 16.27
N ARG A 179 19.13 -11.38 16.57
CA ARG A 179 18.15 -10.99 17.59
C ARG A 179 16.73 -11.06 17.03
N LEU A 180 16.09 -12.20 17.23
CA LEU A 180 14.70 -12.42 16.81
C LEU A 180 13.71 -11.37 17.34
N THR A 181 13.90 -10.87 18.56
CA THR A 181 13.02 -9.82 19.13
C THR A 181 13.06 -8.54 18.30
N LEU A 182 14.25 -8.15 17.83
CA LEU A 182 14.42 -6.99 16.96
C LEU A 182 13.80 -7.24 15.60
N ALA A 183 14.04 -8.41 14.99
CA ALA A 183 13.47 -8.76 13.70
C ALA A 183 11.93 -8.74 13.72
N LEU A 184 11.31 -9.31 14.76
CA LEU A 184 9.85 -9.33 14.93
C LEU A 184 9.27 -7.94 15.22
N GLU A 185 9.97 -7.11 16.01
CA GLU A 185 9.55 -5.74 16.29
C GLU A 185 9.58 -4.89 15.02
N VAL A 186 10.62 -5.03 14.21
CA VAL A 186 10.73 -4.37 12.91
C VAL A 186 9.63 -4.86 11.99
N ALA A 187 9.49 -6.18 11.82
CA ALA A 187 8.50 -6.80 10.93
C ALA A 187 7.08 -6.27 11.18
N ASN A 188 6.67 -6.14 12.44
CA ASN A 188 5.34 -5.63 12.81
C ASN A 188 5.12 -4.14 12.51
N GLN A 189 6.19 -3.37 12.29
CA GLN A 189 6.13 -1.94 12.00
C GLN A 189 6.30 -1.62 10.50
N LEU A 190 6.67 -2.61 9.68
CA LEU A 190 6.81 -2.43 8.24
C LEU A 190 5.44 -2.52 7.55
N ARG A 191 5.18 -1.57 6.66
CA ARG A 191 4.05 -1.60 5.71
C ARG A 191 4.40 -2.46 4.51
N ALA A 192 4.67 -3.74 4.78
CA ALA A 192 4.99 -4.77 3.80
C ALA A 192 3.82 -5.74 3.67
N GLY A 193 3.65 -6.37 2.50
CA GLY A 193 2.71 -7.49 2.40
C GLY A 193 3.34 -8.83 2.82
N THR A 194 4.64 -9.02 2.56
CA THR A 194 5.39 -10.20 3.00
C THR A 194 6.66 -9.79 3.73
N VAL A 195 6.95 -10.41 4.88
CA VAL A 195 8.20 -10.25 5.62
C VAL A 195 8.84 -11.62 5.84
N TRP A 196 10.10 -11.76 5.40
CA TRP A 196 10.94 -12.91 5.72
C TRP A 196 11.98 -12.54 6.78
N ILE A 197 12.24 -13.42 7.73
CA ILE A 197 13.26 -13.23 8.78
C ILE A 197 14.34 -14.29 8.58
N ASN A 198 15.59 -13.85 8.42
CA ASN A 198 16.76 -14.70 8.15
C ASN A 198 16.56 -15.65 6.96
N SER A 199 15.77 -15.21 5.99
CA SER A 199 15.46 -15.92 4.76
C SER A 199 14.94 -14.95 3.69
N GLN A 200 14.78 -15.41 2.46
CA GLN A 200 14.07 -14.68 1.40
C GLN A 200 13.51 -15.66 0.36
N ASN A 201 12.55 -15.18 -0.45
CA ASN A 201 11.97 -15.91 -1.58
C ASN A 201 11.47 -17.32 -1.22
N ILE A 202 11.00 -17.51 0.00
CA ILE A 202 10.34 -18.76 0.41
C ILE A 202 8.87 -18.62 0.03
N PHE A 203 8.48 -19.38 -1.00
CA PHE A 203 7.12 -19.42 -1.53
C PHE A 203 6.46 -20.76 -1.23
N ASP A 204 5.22 -20.71 -0.72
CA ASP A 204 4.38 -21.86 -0.45
C ASP A 204 2.95 -21.57 -0.92
N ALA A 205 2.31 -22.51 -1.61
CA ALA A 205 0.98 -22.28 -2.19
C ALA A 205 -0.11 -22.00 -1.14
N CYS A 206 0.09 -22.40 0.11
CA CYS A 206 -0.83 -22.15 1.22
C CYS A 206 -0.58 -20.81 1.92
N ALA A 207 0.55 -20.14 1.66
CA ALA A 207 0.84 -18.83 2.20
C ALA A 207 0.30 -17.72 1.28
N VAL A 208 -0.07 -16.59 1.89
CA VAL A 208 -0.59 -15.42 1.18
C VAL A 208 0.56 -14.44 0.95
N TYR A 209 0.67 -13.97 -0.30
CA TYR A 209 1.64 -12.99 -0.75
C TYR A 209 0.90 -11.81 -1.39
N GLY A 210 1.42 -10.60 -1.25
CA GLY A 210 0.79 -9.42 -1.85
C GLY A 210 1.57 -8.17 -1.53
N GLY A 211 1.19 -7.05 -2.14
CA GLY A 211 1.75 -5.75 -1.79
C GLY A 211 1.02 -5.10 -0.62
N ALA A 212 1.64 -4.09 -0.02
CA ALA A 212 0.99 -3.12 0.86
C ALA A 212 0.99 -1.72 0.21
N GLY A 213 0.23 -0.79 0.78
CA GLY A 213 0.10 0.56 0.23
C GLY A 213 -0.52 0.56 -1.16
N LEU A 214 0.13 1.18 -2.15
CA LEU A 214 -0.36 1.19 -3.53
C LEU A 214 -0.33 -0.19 -4.22
N GLY A 215 0.40 -1.16 -3.65
CA GLY A 215 0.49 -2.53 -4.14
C GLY A 215 -0.54 -3.49 -3.52
N SER A 216 -1.44 -3.03 -2.64
CA SER A 216 -2.39 -3.89 -1.91
C SER A 216 -3.57 -4.40 -2.74
N GLY A 217 -3.54 -4.17 -4.06
CA GLY A 217 -4.61 -4.55 -4.98
C GLY A 217 -4.67 -6.04 -5.31
N SER A 218 -3.60 -6.80 -5.05
CA SER A 218 -3.55 -8.24 -5.31
C SER A 218 -3.15 -9.03 -4.07
N LEU A 219 -3.76 -10.22 -3.93
CA LEU A 219 -3.29 -11.26 -3.02
C LEU A 219 -3.13 -12.53 -3.84
N GLU A 220 -2.01 -13.22 -3.65
CA GLU A 220 -1.66 -14.47 -4.32
C GLU A 220 -1.42 -15.55 -3.27
N GLY A 221 -1.83 -16.79 -3.55
CA GLY A 221 -1.64 -17.91 -2.64
C GLY A 221 -2.56 -17.91 -1.41
N GLY A 222 -2.63 -19.07 -0.75
CA GLY A 222 -3.49 -19.29 0.40
C GLY A 222 -4.99 -19.29 0.07
N LYS A 223 -5.79 -19.57 1.09
CA LYS A 223 -7.25 -19.58 0.97
C LYS A 223 -7.80 -18.17 0.78
N GLU A 224 -7.11 -17.16 1.31
CA GLU A 224 -7.52 -15.76 1.27
C GLU A 224 -7.54 -15.23 -0.17
N ALA A 225 -6.52 -15.52 -0.98
CA ALA A 225 -6.52 -15.19 -2.40
C ALA A 225 -7.58 -15.99 -3.16
N PHE A 226 -7.74 -17.28 -2.86
CA PHE A 226 -8.77 -18.12 -3.48
C PHE A 226 -10.18 -17.55 -3.24
N LEU A 227 -10.49 -17.10 -2.02
CA LEU A 227 -11.79 -16.51 -1.68
C LEU A 227 -12.10 -15.25 -2.50
N ARG A 228 -11.08 -14.47 -2.92
CA ARG A 228 -11.29 -13.31 -3.80
C ARG A 228 -11.71 -13.66 -5.22
N HIS A 229 -11.38 -14.87 -5.67
CA HIS A 229 -11.80 -15.39 -6.96
C HIS A 229 -13.22 -15.98 -6.92
N LEU A 230 -13.77 -16.20 -5.72
CA LEU A 230 -15.13 -16.67 -5.57
C LEU A 230 -16.09 -15.49 -5.66
N ASN A 231 -17.03 -15.59 -6.58
CA ASN A 231 -18.23 -14.77 -6.54
C ASN A 231 -19.16 -15.38 -5.47
N VAL A 232 -18.94 -15.01 -4.20
CA VAL A 232 -19.89 -15.33 -3.13
C VAL A 232 -21.22 -14.73 -3.54
N GLY A 233 -22.23 -15.56 -3.78
CA GLY A 233 -23.47 -15.25 -4.50
C GLY A 233 -24.27 -14.07 -3.93
N VAL A 234 -23.78 -12.85 -4.16
CA VAL A 234 -24.56 -11.63 -4.09
C VAL A 234 -25.39 -11.65 -5.36
N SER A 235 -26.61 -12.18 -5.25
CA SER A 235 -27.54 -12.35 -6.36
C SER A 235 -27.96 -11.03 -7.01
N GLU A 236 -27.74 -9.90 -6.32
CA GLU A 236 -28.13 -8.57 -6.79
C GLU A 236 -27.03 -7.56 -6.46
N ILE A 237 -26.07 -7.40 -7.37
CA ILE A 237 -25.36 -6.12 -7.42
C ILE A 237 -26.38 -5.13 -7.99
N LYS A 238 -26.94 -4.25 -7.14
CA LYS A 238 -27.79 -3.14 -7.59
C LYS A 238 -26.97 -2.36 -8.62
N LYS A 239 -27.30 -2.52 -9.90
CA LYS A 239 -26.65 -1.76 -10.97
C LYS A 239 -27.01 -0.30 -10.75
N TYR A 240 -26.04 0.58 -10.97
CA TYR A 240 -26.31 2.01 -10.94
C TYR A 240 -27.44 2.32 -11.93
N ASP A 241 -28.55 2.83 -11.40
CA ASP A 241 -29.65 3.37 -12.18
C ASP A 241 -29.69 4.89 -11.96
N LYS A 242 -29.44 5.62 -13.04
CA LYS A 242 -29.40 7.08 -13.00
C LYS A 242 -30.76 7.68 -12.61
N ALA A 243 -31.87 7.07 -13.06
CA ALA A 243 -33.20 7.57 -12.77
C ALA A 243 -33.57 7.35 -11.30
N GLU A 244 -33.18 6.22 -10.71
CA GLU A 244 -33.33 6.00 -9.27
C GLU A 244 -32.49 6.99 -8.45
N ALA A 245 -31.22 7.21 -8.85
CA ALA A 245 -30.35 8.18 -8.18
C ALA A 245 -30.89 9.61 -8.30
N GLU A 246 -31.43 10.02 -9.45
CA GLU A 246 -32.07 11.33 -9.65
C GLU A 246 -33.34 11.48 -8.80
N GLN A 247 -34.14 10.41 -8.64
CA GLN A 247 -35.30 10.40 -7.73
C GLN A 247 -34.89 10.50 -6.27
N GLU A 248 -33.84 9.79 -5.86
CA GLU A 248 -33.26 9.91 -4.51
C GLU A 248 -32.75 11.34 -4.27
N ILE A 249 -32.02 11.95 -5.21
CA ILE A 249 -31.55 13.34 -5.10
C ILE A 249 -32.73 14.32 -4.97
N GLU A 250 -33.82 14.12 -5.71
CA GLU A 250 -35.03 14.94 -5.59
C GLU A 250 -35.67 14.81 -4.19
N LEU A 251 -35.67 13.59 -3.62
CA LEU A 251 -36.21 13.30 -2.29
C LEU A 251 -35.33 13.87 -1.15
N TYR A 252 -34.01 13.72 -1.28
CA TYR A 252 -33.02 14.12 -0.26
C TYR A 252 -32.59 15.59 -0.36
N GLY A 253 -33.09 16.32 -1.35
CA GLY A 253 -32.93 17.77 -1.46
C GLY A 253 -32.02 18.18 -2.61
N LYS A 254 -32.60 18.89 -3.57
CA LYS A 254 -31.88 19.52 -4.70
C LYS A 254 -31.59 21.00 -4.44
N ASP A 255 -32.42 21.64 -3.61
CA ASP A 255 -32.38 23.08 -3.40
C ASP A 255 -31.33 23.45 -2.35
N LEU A 256 -30.43 24.35 -2.74
CA LEU A 256 -29.37 24.89 -1.90
C LEU A 256 -29.81 26.22 -1.28
N LEU A 257 -29.64 26.34 0.03
CA LEU A 257 -29.84 27.57 0.76
C LEU A 257 -28.55 28.04 1.41
N SER A 258 -28.38 29.36 1.47
CA SER A 258 -27.37 29.96 2.34
C SER A 258 -27.77 29.77 3.81
N GLY A 259 -26.81 29.42 4.66
CA GLY A 259 -27.00 29.23 6.09
C GLY A 259 -27.47 30.48 6.83
N ASN A 260 -27.32 31.66 6.23
CA ASN A 260 -27.89 32.90 6.76
C ASN A 260 -29.44 32.93 6.66
N SER A 261 -30.01 32.16 5.74
CA SER A 261 -31.45 32.08 5.48
C SER A 261 -32.17 30.99 6.30
N ILE A 262 -31.42 30.10 6.98
CA ILE A 262 -31.96 28.99 7.78
C ILE A 262 -32.77 29.46 8.99
N LYS A 263 -32.43 30.62 9.56
CA LYS A 263 -33.05 31.14 10.79
C LYS A 263 -34.48 31.68 10.61
N ASN A 264 -34.99 31.73 9.38
CA ASN A 264 -36.22 32.45 9.05
C ASN A 264 -37.42 31.56 8.70
N ASN A 265 -37.30 30.22 8.75
CA ASN A 265 -38.42 29.33 8.47
C ASN A 265 -38.96 28.67 9.75
N PRO A 266 -40.15 29.06 10.26
CA PRO A 266 -40.75 28.47 11.46
C PRO A 266 -41.24 27.02 11.26
N GLU A 267 -41.34 26.54 10.02
CA GLU A 267 -41.84 25.20 9.68
C GLU A 267 -40.74 24.13 9.74
N ILE A 268 -39.47 24.52 9.57
CA ILE A 268 -38.31 23.60 9.59
C ILE A 268 -37.61 23.69 10.95
N ARG A 269 -37.59 22.58 11.70
CA ARG A 269 -37.09 22.55 13.09
C ARG A 269 -35.75 21.86 13.28
N LEU A 270 -35.25 21.18 12.25
CA LEU A 270 -34.02 20.40 12.32
C LEU A 270 -32.95 21.00 11.41
N SER A 271 -31.72 21.07 11.92
CA SER A 271 -30.56 21.49 11.15
C SER A 271 -29.37 20.65 11.59
N PHE A 272 -28.67 20.07 10.62
CA PHE A 272 -27.55 19.17 10.85
C PHE A 272 -26.28 19.70 10.19
N ASP A 273 -25.29 20.00 11.01
CA ASP A 273 -23.94 20.39 10.63
C ASP A 273 -23.08 19.15 10.30
N LEU A 274 -21.92 19.36 9.67
CA LEU A 274 -20.96 18.29 9.40
C LEU A 274 -20.27 17.85 10.70
N HIS A 275 -20.10 16.56 10.93
CA HIS A 275 -19.36 16.05 12.08
C HIS A 275 -17.93 15.64 11.69
N ILE A 276 -16.98 16.56 11.85
CA ILE A 276 -15.59 16.40 11.39
C ILE A 276 -14.62 16.57 12.56
N GLY A 277 -13.73 15.59 12.74
CA GLY A 277 -12.69 15.64 13.78
C GLY A 277 -13.24 15.56 15.20
N GLY A 278 -14.40 14.92 15.41
CA GLY A 278 -15.02 14.76 16.72
C GLY A 278 -15.89 15.92 17.19
N SER A 279 -16.23 16.85 16.30
CA SER A 279 -17.09 18.01 16.60
C SER A 279 -17.98 18.37 15.42
N TYR A 280 -19.14 18.97 15.70
CA TYR A 280 -20.00 19.56 14.68
C TYR A 280 -19.39 20.88 14.15
N LYS A 281 -19.39 21.04 12.83
CA LYS A 281 -18.86 22.19 12.09
C LYS A 281 -19.81 22.55 10.96
N LYS A 282 -20.01 23.85 10.77
CA LYS A 282 -20.74 24.37 9.60
C LYS A 282 -20.01 24.01 8.31
N PRO A 283 -20.73 23.80 7.20
CA PRO A 283 -20.11 23.58 5.89
C PRO A 283 -19.30 24.81 5.47
N SER A 284 -18.19 24.61 4.77
CA SER A 284 -17.24 25.69 4.46
C SER A 284 -17.85 26.82 3.65
N GLU A 285 -18.76 26.52 2.73
CA GLU A 285 -19.49 27.50 1.93
C GLU A 285 -20.75 28.04 2.62
N ASN A 286 -21.03 27.57 3.85
CA ASN A 286 -22.24 27.88 4.59
C ASN A 286 -23.50 27.59 3.75
N THR A 287 -23.50 26.51 2.97
CA THR A 287 -24.64 26.07 2.14
C THR A 287 -25.25 24.81 2.71
N TYR A 288 -26.58 24.70 2.60
CA TYR A 288 -27.35 23.59 3.16
C TYR A 288 -28.38 23.12 2.13
N LEU A 289 -28.61 21.82 2.11
CA LEU A 289 -29.67 21.16 1.37
C LEU A 289 -30.96 21.21 2.19
N ILE A 290 -32.07 21.49 1.51
CA ILE A 290 -33.41 21.36 2.10
C ILE A 290 -33.88 19.93 1.91
N VAL A 291 -34.16 19.25 3.02
CA VAL A 291 -34.64 17.87 2.99
C VAL A 291 -36.13 17.83 3.25
N SER A 292 -36.83 17.09 2.41
CA SER A 292 -38.29 16.93 2.47
C SER A 292 -38.69 15.53 2.92
N ASP A 293 -39.88 15.42 3.50
CA ASP A 293 -40.49 14.14 3.81
C ASP A 293 -41.05 13.44 2.54
N ALA A 294 -41.58 12.24 2.69
CA ALA A 294 -42.19 11.49 1.58
C ALA A 294 -43.39 12.20 0.90
N LYS A 295 -43.95 13.25 1.52
CA LYS A 295 -45.03 14.08 0.98
C LYS A 295 -44.48 15.38 0.35
N LYS A 296 -43.16 15.50 0.19
CA LYS A 296 -42.45 16.68 -0.31
C LYS A 296 -42.60 17.91 0.58
N VAL A 297 -42.79 17.72 1.89
CA VAL A 297 -42.82 18.80 2.88
C VAL A 297 -41.42 18.99 3.48
N PRO A 298 -40.77 20.17 3.33
CA PRO A 298 -39.49 20.46 3.95
C PRO A 298 -39.54 20.35 5.47
N TYR A 299 -38.57 19.67 6.09
CA TYR A 299 -38.55 19.52 7.56
C TYR A 299 -37.16 19.54 8.19
N ALA A 300 -36.08 19.46 7.40
CA ALA A 300 -34.70 19.57 7.89
C ALA A 300 -33.77 20.31 6.92
N TYR A 301 -32.71 20.90 7.47
CA TYR A 301 -31.56 21.39 6.73
C TYR A 301 -30.35 20.49 6.97
N ILE A 302 -29.65 20.07 5.92
CA ILE A 302 -28.43 19.27 6.02
C ILE A 302 -27.28 20.04 5.38
N ALA A 303 -26.14 20.14 6.07
CA ALA A 303 -24.96 20.79 5.55
C ALA A 303 -24.51 20.19 4.21
N ASN A 304 -24.30 21.05 3.22
CA ASN A 304 -23.77 20.65 1.90
C ASN A 304 -22.23 20.62 1.96
N GLY A 305 -21.67 19.43 2.12
CA GLY A 305 -20.22 19.24 2.21
C GLY A 305 -19.52 19.50 0.87
N THR A 306 -18.43 20.25 0.91
CA THR A 306 -17.62 20.58 -0.27
C THR A 306 -16.30 19.78 -0.31
N SER A 307 -15.53 19.96 -1.38
CA SER A 307 -14.15 19.43 -1.47
C SER A 307 -13.26 19.91 -0.32
N SER A 308 -13.47 21.12 0.18
CA SER A 308 -12.74 21.67 1.33
C SER A 308 -13.06 20.91 2.62
N ASP A 309 -14.35 20.68 2.86
CA ASP A 309 -14.82 19.91 4.03
C ASP A 309 -14.34 18.45 3.98
N LEU A 310 -14.36 17.84 2.80
CA LEU A 310 -13.81 16.50 2.57
C LEU A 310 -12.31 16.45 2.90
N THR A 311 -11.54 17.45 2.44
CA THR A 311 -10.10 17.54 2.74
C THR A 311 -9.87 17.69 4.25
N ALA A 312 -10.68 18.49 4.95
CA ALA A 312 -10.62 18.62 6.40
C ALA A 312 -10.94 17.31 7.13
N ALA A 313 -11.91 16.53 6.62
CA ALA A 313 -12.25 15.22 7.16
C ALA A 313 -11.12 14.20 6.96
N ILE A 314 -10.53 14.16 5.76
CA ILE A 314 -9.37 13.30 5.46
C ILE A 314 -8.19 13.67 6.34
N SER A 315 -7.86 14.96 6.46
CA SER A 315 -6.77 15.43 7.33
C SER A 315 -7.00 14.99 8.78
N SER A 316 -8.20 15.19 9.32
CA SER A 316 -8.54 14.80 10.68
C SER A 316 -8.41 13.28 10.90
N ALA A 317 -8.79 12.48 9.89
CA ALA A 317 -8.63 11.03 9.93
C ALA A 317 -7.15 10.63 9.88
N CYS A 318 -6.34 11.24 9.01
CA CYS A 318 -4.90 11.02 8.92
C CYS A 318 -4.18 11.36 10.23
N ASP A 319 -4.55 12.47 10.90
CA ASP A 319 -3.94 12.90 12.15
C ASP A 319 -4.18 11.90 13.30
N ILE A 320 -5.36 11.29 13.35
CA ILE A 320 -5.72 10.32 14.40
C ILE A 320 -5.33 8.87 14.05
N GLN A 321 -5.14 8.55 12.78
CA GLN A 321 -4.88 7.19 12.28
C GLN A 321 -3.79 6.44 13.07
N PRO A 322 -2.59 7.02 13.35
CA PRO A 322 -1.56 6.29 14.10
C PRO A 322 -2.01 5.92 15.52
N LYS A 323 -2.80 6.78 16.16
CA LYS A 323 -3.33 6.50 17.50
C LYS A 323 -4.45 5.48 17.43
N TRP A 324 -5.30 5.54 16.41
CA TRP A 324 -6.44 4.63 16.23
C TRP A 324 -6.00 3.20 15.90
N GLU A 325 -5.05 3.05 14.99
CA GLU A 325 -4.50 1.76 14.54
C GLU A 325 -3.81 0.98 15.68
N ASN A 326 -3.16 1.71 16.59
CA ASN A 326 -2.50 1.14 17.76
C ASN A 326 -3.44 0.88 18.96
N GLN A 327 -4.76 1.06 18.80
CA GLN A 327 -5.70 0.72 19.89
C GLN A 327 -5.83 -0.79 20.04
N SER A 328 -6.01 -1.24 21.28
CA SER A 328 -6.28 -2.66 21.53
C SER A 328 -7.64 -3.08 20.96
N LYS A 329 -7.72 -4.33 20.49
CA LYS A 329 -8.97 -4.94 20.01
C LYS A 329 -10.09 -4.85 21.05
N TYR A 330 -9.74 -4.96 22.33
CA TYR A 330 -10.68 -4.79 23.44
C TYR A 330 -11.32 -3.39 23.45
N LYS A 331 -10.51 -2.34 23.36
CA LYS A 331 -11.02 -0.96 23.39
C LYS A 331 -11.82 -0.62 22.14
N LEU A 332 -11.42 -1.12 20.97
CA LEU A 332 -12.21 -1.00 19.74
C LEU A 332 -13.57 -1.70 19.89
N SER A 333 -13.59 -2.90 20.48
CA SER A 333 -14.85 -3.62 20.78
C SER A 333 -15.76 -2.82 21.73
N ASP A 334 -15.20 -2.24 22.79
CA ASP A 334 -15.96 -1.41 23.73
C ASP A 334 -16.59 -0.17 23.06
N ILE A 335 -15.85 0.49 22.16
CA ILE A 335 -16.38 1.62 21.39
C ILE A 335 -17.58 1.16 20.53
N LEU A 336 -17.42 0.06 19.78
CA LEU A 336 -18.50 -0.47 18.93
C LEU A 336 -19.73 -0.88 19.76
N ARG A 337 -19.53 -1.50 20.93
CA ARG A 337 -20.61 -1.84 21.85
C ARG A 337 -21.35 -0.61 22.37
N LYS A 338 -20.62 0.47 22.68
CA LYS A 338 -21.23 1.74 23.10
C LYS A 338 -22.05 2.36 21.98
N VAL A 339 -21.55 2.34 20.74
CA VAL A 339 -22.30 2.79 19.56
C VAL A 339 -23.59 1.97 19.41
N ALA A 340 -23.48 0.63 19.40
CA ALA A 340 -24.64 -0.25 19.29
C ALA A 340 -25.67 0.01 20.40
N THR A 341 -25.23 0.08 21.66
CA THR A 341 -26.12 0.34 22.81
C THR A 341 -26.82 1.70 22.69
N THR A 342 -26.10 2.72 22.22
CA THR A 342 -26.66 4.07 22.06
C THR A 342 -27.70 4.11 20.93
N LEU A 343 -27.41 3.43 19.81
CA LEU A 343 -28.36 3.28 18.70
C LEU A 343 -29.61 2.52 19.15
N THR A 344 -29.45 1.39 19.87
CA THR A 344 -30.58 0.60 20.37
C THR A 344 -31.48 1.40 21.32
N LYS A 345 -30.89 2.24 22.20
CA LYS A 345 -31.66 3.12 23.09
C LYS A 345 -32.50 4.16 22.34
N ARG A 346 -32.06 4.56 21.14
CA ARG A 346 -32.72 5.58 20.30
C ARG A 346 -33.46 4.96 19.10
N LYS A 347 -33.65 3.64 19.08
CA LYS A 347 -34.20 2.92 17.91
C LYS A 347 -35.53 3.49 17.41
N GLU A 348 -36.41 3.91 18.32
CA GLU A 348 -37.73 4.46 17.99
C GLU A 348 -37.62 5.81 17.29
N GLU A 349 -36.69 6.66 17.73
CA GLU A 349 -36.41 7.95 17.10
C GLU A 349 -35.90 7.74 15.66
N PHE A 350 -34.96 6.82 15.45
CA PHE A 350 -34.46 6.47 14.11
C PHE A 350 -35.56 5.87 13.23
N ALA A 351 -36.42 5.00 13.78
CA ALA A 351 -37.53 4.41 13.03
C ALA A 351 -38.53 5.46 12.55
N VAL A 352 -38.87 6.44 13.39
CA VAL A 352 -39.74 7.56 13.01
C VAL A 352 -39.11 8.39 11.90
N LEU A 353 -37.83 8.76 12.02
CA LEU A 353 -37.12 9.53 10.99
C LEU A 353 -37.08 8.81 9.64
N LEU A 354 -36.79 7.50 9.64
CA LEU A 354 -36.79 6.68 8.43
C LEU A 354 -38.19 6.57 7.82
N GLN A 355 -39.23 6.40 8.63
CA GLN A 355 -40.62 6.36 8.16
C GLN A 355 -41.06 7.70 7.55
N THR A 356 -40.65 8.83 8.13
CA THR A 356 -40.89 10.17 7.57
C THR A 356 -40.35 10.31 6.15
N HIS A 357 -39.23 9.65 5.84
CA HIS A 357 -38.63 9.61 4.51
C HIS A 357 -39.25 8.60 3.53
N GLY A 358 -40.27 7.85 3.95
CA GLY A 358 -40.99 6.94 3.05
C GLY A 358 -40.41 5.53 2.96
N GLU A 359 -39.49 5.16 3.87
CA GLU A 359 -39.06 3.77 4.03
C GLU A 359 -40.24 2.91 4.50
N LYS A 360 -40.72 2.01 3.62
CA LYS A 360 -42.01 1.32 3.80
C LYS A 360 -42.05 0.27 4.92
N LYS A 361 -40.90 -0.09 5.51
CA LYS A 361 -40.77 -0.90 6.75
C LYS A 361 -39.29 -0.93 7.19
N CYS A 362 -38.98 -0.32 8.33
CA CYS A 362 -37.72 -0.60 9.01
C CYS A 362 -37.79 -1.98 9.66
N SER A 363 -37.33 -3.01 8.94
CA SER A 363 -37.08 -4.34 9.53
C SER A 363 -35.69 -4.45 10.19
N MET A 364 -34.89 -3.39 10.13
CA MET A 364 -33.65 -3.29 10.89
C MET A 364 -33.97 -2.86 12.32
N PHE A 365 -34.21 -3.81 13.22
CA PHE A 365 -33.75 -3.86 14.62
C PHE A 365 -34.29 -5.11 15.33
#